data_AF-A0AA37NBM6-F1
#
_entry.id   AF-A0AA37NBM6-F1
#
_cell.length_a   1.000
_cell.length_b   1.000
_cell.length_c   1.000
_cell.angle_alpha   90.00
_cell.angle_beta   90.00
_cell.angle_gamma   90.00
#
_symmetry.space_group_name_H-M   'P 1'
#
loop_
_entity.id
_entity.type
_entity.pdbx_description
1 polymer ?
#
loop_
_entity_poly.entity_id
_entity_poly.type
_entity_poly.pdbx_seq_one_letter_code
_entity_poly.pdbx_strand_id
1 'polypeptide(L)'
;MKKSWLSGVLMLLAVLPVGAQQVMYSNLKELVENRGDTVTTLKIEKRTKNQIYLMGGADYRITVDDNPGLCRYLKSRCYAVRVDTSLYVNCRKMRYKRYRFGQWYAPAMWLGGKVYFCAQPVGQAATSTMTPDDATRLGGEVGDAINASGLVHARVYYELNPETGKSEFVGRERMMQLLAGYPTLHAEFEKETSESAEVIGKYLRALRPLITNH
;
A
#
# COMPACT_ATOMS: atom_id res chain seq x y z
N MET A 1 -2.50 -58.19 13.79
CA MET A 1 -3.58 -57.18 13.55
C MET A 1 -3.67 -56.36 14.84
N LYS A 2 -3.36 -55.07 14.99
CA LYS A 2 -3.64 -53.85 14.22
C LYS A 2 -2.59 -52.79 14.64
N LYS A 3 -1.42 -52.73 14.00
CA LYS A 3 -0.45 -51.61 14.19
C LYS A 3 -0.37 -50.69 12.97
N SER A 4 -0.98 -51.08 11.85
CA SER A 4 -1.07 -50.27 10.63
C SER A 4 -2.17 -49.20 10.68
N TRP A 5 -3.08 -49.24 11.66
CA TRP A 5 -4.22 -48.30 11.69
C TRP A 5 -3.85 -46.92 12.28
N LEU A 6 -2.86 -46.84 13.18
CA LEU A 6 -2.42 -45.56 13.74
C LEU A 6 -1.59 -44.71 12.76
N SER A 7 -0.95 -45.32 11.76
CA SER A 7 -0.17 -44.56 10.77
C SER A 7 -1.04 -43.82 9.76
N GLY A 8 -2.31 -44.25 9.58
CA GLY A 8 -3.24 -43.59 8.67
C GLY A 8 -3.83 -42.30 9.25
N VAL A 9 -3.98 -42.21 10.57
CA VAL A 9 -4.58 -41.04 11.25
C VAL A 9 -3.59 -39.88 11.34
N LEU A 10 -2.27 -40.15 11.38
CA LEU A 10 -1.25 -39.09 11.44
C LEU A 10 -1.02 -38.37 10.10
N MET A 11 -1.34 -39.00 8.96
CA MET A 11 -1.30 -38.34 7.64
C MET A 11 -2.51 -37.44 7.37
N LEU A 12 -3.60 -37.57 8.13
CA LEU A 12 -4.81 -36.75 7.97
C LEU A 12 -4.71 -35.36 8.62
N LEU A 13 -3.65 -35.08 9.38
CA LEU A 13 -3.38 -33.77 9.99
C LEU A 13 -2.45 -32.88 9.15
N ALA A 14 -1.90 -33.39 8.03
CA ALA A 14 -0.90 -32.66 7.22
C ALA A 14 -1.50 -31.78 6.11
N VAL A 15 -2.82 -31.75 5.96
CA VAL A 15 -3.50 -30.87 4.99
C VAL A 15 -4.61 -30.13 5.70
N LEU A 16 -4.25 -29.30 6.68
CA LEU A 16 -5.08 -28.13 6.92
C LEU A 16 -5.09 -27.35 5.59
N PRO A 17 -6.27 -26.96 5.06
CA PRO A 17 -6.25 -25.96 4.02
C PRO A 17 -5.52 -24.78 4.64
N VAL A 18 -4.36 -24.43 4.08
CA VAL A 18 -3.75 -23.12 4.29
C VAL A 18 -4.73 -22.14 3.65
N GLY A 19 -5.84 -21.91 4.34
CA GLY A 19 -6.80 -20.90 3.98
C GLY A 19 -6.03 -19.59 3.94
N ALA A 20 -6.27 -18.81 2.89
CA ALA A 20 -5.65 -17.51 2.76
C ALA A 20 -5.77 -16.76 4.09
N GLN A 21 -4.64 -16.42 4.73
CA GLN A 21 -4.68 -15.81 6.04
C GLN A 21 -5.01 -14.33 5.85
N GLN A 22 -6.28 -13.99 6.05
CA GLN A 22 -6.75 -12.62 5.96
C GLN A 22 -6.82 -12.04 7.37
N VAL A 23 -6.09 -10.95 7.60
CA VAL A 23 -6.00 -10.29 8.91
C VAL A 23 -6.39 -8.84 8.75
N MET A 24 -7.30 -8.38 9.60
CA MET A 24 -7.71 -7.00 9.70
C MET A 24 -7.03 -6.35 10.90
N TYR A 25 -6.48 -5.16 10.70
CA TYR A 25 -5.88 -4.36 11.76
C TYR A 25 -6.75 -3.14 12.01
N SER A 26 -7.19 -2.95 13.26
CA SER A 26 -8.09 -1.85 13.63
C SER A 26 -7.34 -0.51 13.76
N ASN A 27 -6.05 -0.57 14.08
CA ASN A 27 -5.20 0.59 14.32
C ASN A 27 -3.73 0.30 13.97
N LEU A 28 -2.89 1.34 14.06
CA LEU A 28 -1.47 1.25 13.71
C LEU A 28 -0.68 0.34 14.67
N LYS A 29 -0.98 0.38 15.96
CA LYS A 29 -0.30 -0.45 16.96
C LYS A 29 -0.49 -1.94 16.67
N GLU A 30 -1.73 -2.33 16.39
CA GLU A 30 -2.06 -3.71 15.97
C GLU A 30 -1.34 -4.14 14.70
N LEU A 31 -1.24 -3.23 13.71
CA LEU A 31 -0.50 -3.50 12.49
C LEU A 31 1.00 -3.73 12.77
N VAL A 32 1.61 -2.91 13.63
CA VAL A 32 3.03 -3.00 14.01
C VAL A 32 3.32 -4.28 14.80
N GLU A 33 2.46 -4.62 15.74
CA GLU A 33 2.60 -5.82 16.58
C GLU A 33 2.13 -7.10 15.86
N ASN A 34 1.64 -6.98 14.62
CA ASN A 34 1.03 -8.06 13.85
C ASN A 34 -0.09 -8.79 14.63
N ARG A 35 -0.85 -8.04 15.45
CA ARG A 35 -1.99 -8.52 16.25
C ARG A 35 -3.28 -8.01 15.65
N GLY A 36 -3.89 -8.78 14.75
CA GLY A 36 -5.14 -8.40 14.11
C GLY A 36 -6.18 -9.52 14.12
N ASP A 37 -7.40 -9.15 13.74
CA ASP A 37 -8.54 -10.07 13.67
C ASP A 37 -8.49 -10.89 12.39
N THR A 38 -8.55 -12.21 12.51
CA THR A 38 -8.57 -13.10 11.34
C THR A 38 -9.96 -13.14 10.73
N VAL A 39 -10.04 -13.04 9.41
CA VAL A 39 -11.26 -13.09 8.61
C VAL A 39 -11.04 -14.05 7.44
N THR A 40 -12.10 -14.58 6.86
CA THR A 40 -12.00 -15.61 5.79
C THR A 40 -12.70 -15.23 4.48
N THR A 41 -13.44 -14.12 4.46
CA THR A 41 -14.37 -13.78 3.36
C THR A 41 -14.14 -12.39 2.75
N LEU A 42 -12.94 -11.82 2.89
CA LEU A 42 -12.60 -10.54 2.28
C LEU A 42 -12.52 -10.66 0.76
N LYS A 43 -13.25 -9.79 0.07
CA LYS A 43 -13.20 -9.59 -1.37
C LYS A 43 -12.38 -8.34 -1.68
N ILE A 44 -11.23 -8.51 -2.33
CA ILE A 44 -10.36 -7.42 -2.78
C ILE A 44 -10.58 -7.17 -4.26
N GLU A 45 -11.09 -6.00 -4.60
CA GLU A 45 -11.36 -5.60 -5.98
C GLU A 45 -10.53 -4.38 -6.36
N LYS A 46 -9.73 -4.50 -7.43
CA LYS A 46 -9.06 -3.35 -8.03
C LYS A 46 -10.10 -2.48 -8.74
N ARG A 47 -10.14 -1.21 -8.38
CA ARG A 47 -11.06 -0.22 -8.95
C ARG A 47 -10.65 0.14 -10.37
N THR A 48 -11.63 0.45 -11.20
CA THR A 48 -11.39 0.88 -12.58
C THR A 48 -10.88 2.31 -12.63
N LYS A 49 -10.20 2.68 -13.73
CA LYS A 49 -9.75 4.06 -13.96
C LYS A 49 -10.90 5.07 -13.84
N ASN A 50 -12.06 4.77 -14.41
CA ASN A 50 -13.25 5.63 -14.34
C ASN A 50 -13.79 5.76 -12.91
N GLN A 51 -13.80 4.69 -12.13
CA GLN A 51 -14.21 4.77 -10.72
C GLN A 51 -13.28 5.66 -9.90
N ILE A 52 -11.97 5.58 -10.14
CA ILE A 52 -10.96 6.40 -9.46
C ILE A 52 -11.09 7.86 -9.93
N TYR A 53 -11.32 8.09 -11.22
CA TYR A 53 -11.52 9.41 -11.79
C TYR A 53 -12.75 10.13 -11.22
N LEU A 54 -13.89 9.45 -11.18
CA LEU A 54 -15.15 10.07 -10.75
C LEU A 54 -15.29 10.22 -9.23
N MET A 55 -14.74 9.27 -8.46
CA MET A 55 -14.96 9.20 -7.01
C MET A 55 -13.68 9.44 -6.18
N GLY A 56 -12.54 9.61 -6.83
CA GLY A 56 -11.23 9.76 -6.18
C GLY A 56 -10.80 8.54 -5.36
N GLY A 57 -9.75 8.73 -4.55
CA GLY A 57 -9.27 7.76 -3.57
C GLY A 57 -8.39 6.65 -4.17
N ALA A 58 -8.14 5.62 -3.35
CA ALA A 58 -7.14 4.61 -3.63
C ALA A 58 -7.62 3.47 -4.55
N ASP A 59 -6.70 2.56 -4.86
CA ASP A 59 -6.84 1.58 -5.95
C ASP A 59 -7.75 0.39 -5.62
N TYR A 60 -7.86 0.00 -4.36
CA TYR A 60 -8.53 -1.24 -3.98
C TYR A 60 -9.76 -0.98 -3.09
N ARG A 61 -10.87 -1.61 -3.47
CA ARG A 61 -12.06 -1.75 -2.64
C ARG A 61 -11.99 -3.10 -1.93
N ILE A 62 -12.16 -3.09 -0.61
CA ILE A 62 -12.22 -4.30 0.21
C ILE A 62 -13.61 -4.38 0.83
N THR A 63 -14.32 -5.48 0.56
CA THR A 63 -15.70 -5.72 0.99
C THR A 63 -15.87 -7.16 1.48
N VAL A 64 -17.03 -7.45 2.07
CA VAL A 64 -17.45 -8.79 2.47
C VAL A 64 -18.89 -8.98 2.01
N ASP A 65 -19.16 -10.13 1.41
CA ASP A 65 -20.50 -10.48 0.94
C ASP A 65 -21.44 -10.70 2.15
N ASP A 66 -22.70 -10.30 2.00
CA ASP A 66 -23.77 -10.45 3.00
C ASP A 66 -23.47 -9.90 4.41
N ASN A 67 -22.49 -9.01 4.55
CA ASN A 67 -22.14 -8.37 5.84
C ASN A 67 -21.98 -6.85 5.71
N PRO A 68 -23.09 -6.08 5.71
CA PRO A 68 -23.05 -4.62 5.59
C PRO A 68 -22.37 -3.94 6.79
N GLY A 69 -22.44 -4.54 7.97
CA GLY A 69 -21.77 -4.05 9.18
C GLY A 69 -20.25 -4.05 9.03
N LEU A 70 -19.69 -5.18 8.58
CA LEU A 70 -18.26 -5.34 8.34
C LEU A 70 -17.79 -4.49 7.15
N CYS A 71 -18.58 -4.36 6.09
CA CYS A 71 -18.30 -3.43 5.00
C CYS A 71 -18.19 -1.97 5.49
N ARG A 72 -19.08 -1.55 6.39
CA ARG A 72 -19.02 -0.21 7.01
C ARG A 72 -17.76 -0.04 7.86
N TYR A 73 -17.38 -1.07 8.61
CA TYR A 73 -16.15 -1.09 9.40
C TYR A 73 -14.90 -0.99 8.51
N LEU A 74 -14.79 -1.83 7.48
CA LEU A 74 -13.70 -1.82 6.49
C LEU A 74 -13.56 -0.44 5.83
N LYS A 75 -14.66 0.21 5.47
CA LYS A 75 -14.62 1.52 4.82
C LYS A 75 -14.12 2.64 5.75
N SER A 76 -14.49 2.61 7.04
CA SER A 76 -14.38 3.79 7.92
C SER A 76 -13.45 3.63 9.13
N ARG A 77 -13.35 2.43 9.70
CA ARG A 77 -12.68 2.16 10.97
C ARG A 77 -11.39 1.38 10.79
N CYS A 78 -11.41 0.34 9.96
CA CYS A 78 -10.26 -0.52 9.69
C CYS A 78 -9.05 0.30 9.23
N TYR A 79 -7.87 -0.06 9.73
CA TYR A 79 -6.61 0.62 9.46
C TYR A 79 -5.86 0.01 8.30
N ALA A 80 -5.71 -1.31 8.32
CA ALA A 80 -5.05 -2.07 7.28
C ALA A 80 -5.64 -3.47 7.18
N VAL A 81 -5.41 -4.13 6.05
CA VAL A 81 -5.78 -5.50 5.78
C VAL A 81 -4.57 -6.20 5.19
N ARG A 82 -4.22 -7.36 5.74
CA ARG A 82 -3.29 -8.31 5.10
C ARG A 82 -4.10 -9.46 4.52
N VAL A 83 -3.79 -9.83 3.29
CA VAL A 83 -4.26 -11.06 2.67
C VAL A 83 -3.04 -11.78 2.15
N ASP A 84 -2.74 -12.93 2.75
CA ASP A 84 -1.52 -13.70 2.49
C ASP A 84 -0.27 -12.82 2.69
N THR A 85 0.50 -12.61 1.62
CA THR A 85 1.70 -11.77 1.61
C THR A 85 1.43 -10.32 1.26
N SER A 86 0.20 -9.99 0.87
CA SER A 86 -0.20 -8.67 0.38
C SER A 86 -0.76 -7.81 1.51
N LEU A 87 -0.22 -6.61 1.68
CA LEU A 87 -0.69 -5.63 2.66
C LEU A 87 -1.42 -4.49 1.95
N TYR A 88 -2.51 -4.04 2.55
CA TYR A 88 -3.33 -2.93 2.08
C TYR A 88 -3.60 -1.97 3.24
N VAL A 89 -3.27 -0.69 3.07
CA VAL A 89 -3.55 0.34 4.07
C VAL A 89 -4.77 1.16 3.68
N ASN A 90 -5.61 1.50 4.66
CA ASN A 90 -6.76 2.35 4.42
C ASN A 90 -6.32 3.81 4.28
N CYS A 91 -6.42 4.35 3.06
CA CYS A 91 -6.03 5.73 2.76
C CYS A 91 -6.80 6.78 3.57
N ARG A 92 -7.98 6.43 4.10
CA ARG A 92 -8.75 7.31 5.01
C ARG A 92 -7.98 7.59 6.29
N LYS A 93 -7.13 6.66 6.73
CA LYS A 93 -6.29 6.73 7.93
C LYS A 93 -4.92 7.35 7.68
N MET A 94 -4.45 7.36 6.42
CA MET A 94 -3.15 7.90 6.05
C MET A 94 -3.18 9.44 5.94
N ARG A 95 -2.06 10.09 6.27
CA ARG A 95 -1.89 11.54 6.18
C ARG A 95 -0.47 11.88 5.76
N TYR A 96 -0.33 12.80 4.82
CA TYR A 96 0.93 13.44 4.48
C TYR A 96 0.80 14.93 4.76
N LYS A 97 1.51 15.43 5.77
CA LYS A 97 1.35 16.81 6.27
C LYS A 97 -0.14 17.12 6.52
N ARG A 98 -0.68 18.16 5.91
CA ARG A 98 -2.11 18.53 5.98
C ARG A 98 -3.02 17.76 5.01
N TYR A 99 -2.46 16.99 4.09
CA TYR A 99 -3.19 16.35 3.00
C TYR A 99 -3.77 14.99 3.41
N ARG A 100 -4.95 14.68 2.85
CA ARG A 100 -5.67 13.41 3.05
C ARG A 100 -5.66 12.62 1.75
N PHE A 101 -5.50 11.30 1.84
CA PHE A 101 -5.47 10.40 0.68
C PHE A 101 -6.85 9.92 0.21
N GLY A 102 -7.93 10.33 0.87
CA GLY A 102 -9.29 9.98 0.49
C GLY A 102 -9.75 8.62 1.03
N GLN A 103 -10.62 7.95 0.28
CA GLN A 103 -11.21 6.66 0.66
C GLN A 103 -10.43 5.48 0.06
N TRP A 104 -10.82 4.26 0.45
CA TRP A 104 -10.34 2.99 -0.11
C TRP A 104 -8.91 2.63 0.30
N TYR A 105 -8.40 1.55 -0.28
CA TYR A 105 -7.15 0.93 0.14
C TYR A 105 -6.05 1.10 -0.90
N ALA A 106 -4.85 1.42 -0.42
CA ALA A 106 -3.61 1.45 -1.18
C ALA A 106 -2.83 0.14 -0.94
N PRO A 107 -2.21 -0.44 -1.98
CA PRO A 107 -1.28 -1.54 -1.76
C PRO A 107 -0.05 -1.03 -1.01
N ALA A 108 0.46 -1.86 -0.11
CA ALA A 108 1.57 -1.52 0.77
C ALA A 108 2.53 -2.71 0.95
N MET A 109 3.72 -2.41 1.43
CA MET A 109 4.73 -3.39 1.81
C MET A 109 5.43 -2.98 3.10
N TRP A 110 5.84 -3.97 3.88
CA TRP A 110 6.69 -3.78 5.03
C TRP A 110 8.15 -3.90 4.60
N LEU A 111 8.98 -2.94 5.00
CA LEU A 111 10.41 -2.92 4.72
C LEU A 111 11.14 -2.16 5.83
N GLY A 112 12.12 -2.79 6.49
CA GLY A 112 13.00 -2.11 7.46
C GLY A 112 12.26 -1.45 8.61
N GLY A 113 11.23 -2.13 9.15
CA GLY A 113 10.41 -1.62 10.25
C GLY A 113 9.42 -0.53 9.85
N LYS A 114 9.28 -0.20 8.56
CA LYS A 114 8.37 0.83 8.06
C LYS A 114 7.41 0.27 7.03
N VAL A 115 6.28 0.97 6.84
CA VAL A 115 5.29 0.62 5.82
C VAL A 115 5.41 1.58 4.64
N TYR A 116 5.59 1.03 3.45
CA TYR A 116 5.60 1.80 2.21
C TYR A 116 4.31 1.53 1.46
N PHE A 117 3.54 2.56 1.14
CA PHE A 117 2.28 2.41 0.41
C PHE A 117 2.24 3.28 -0.85
N CYS A 118 1.57 2.76 -1.87
CA CYS A 118 1.45 3.40 -3.18
C CYS A 118 0.10 4.12 -3.29
N ALA A 119 0.12 5.43 -3.53
CA ALA A 119 -1.09 6.25 -3.57
C ALA A 119 -0.99 7.37 -4.61
N GLN A 120 -2.11 8.08 -4.82
CA GLN A 120 -2.14 9.30 -5.62
C GLN A 120 -1.18 10.35 -5.01
N PRO A 121 -0.46 11.12 -5.84
CA PRO A 121 0.38 12.21 -5.35
C PRO A 121 -0.50 13.27 -4.70
N VAL A 122 -0.21 13.58 -3.43
CA VAL A 122 -0.84 14.66 -2.69
C VAL A 122 0.19 15.63 -2.16
N GLY A 123 -0.13 16.92 -2.23
CA GLY A 123 0.77 18.00 -1.85
C GLY A 123 1.87 18.29 -2.87
N GLN A 124 2.38 19.52 -2.84
CA GLN A 124 3.23 20.08 -3.89
C GLN A 124 4.44 19.20 -4.24
N ALA A 125 5.15 18.69 -3.22
CA ALA A 125 6.35 17.88 -3.43
C ALA A 125 6.10 16.58 -4.23
N ALA A 126 4.93 15.94 -4.05
CA ALA A 126 4.60 14.73 -4.79
C ALA A 126 4.00 15.07 -6.15
N THR A 127 3.12 16.08 -6.22
CA THR A 127 2.45 16.45 -7.47
C THR A 127 3.43 17.01 -8.49
N SER A 128 4.41 17.81 -8.09
CA SER A 128 5.40 18.41 -9.01
C SER A 128 6.24 17.37 -9.75
N THR A 129 6.48 16.20 -9.15
CA THR A 129 7.25 15.13 -9.79
C THR A 129 6.48 14.42 -10.91
N MET A 130 5.14 14.54 -10.90
CA MET A 130 4.23 13.86 -11.82
C MET A 130 3.61 14.80 -12.85
N THR A 131 3.78 16.11 -12.69
CA THR A 131 3.34 17.11 -13.67
C THR A 131 4.33 17.10 -14.84
N PRO A 132 3.89 16.86 -16.09
CA PRO A 132 4.75 17.02 -17.26
C PRO A 132 5.27 18.46 -17.37
N ASP A 133 6.52 18.64 -17.80
CA ASP A 133 7.13 19.97 -18.02
C ASP A 133 6.32 20.81 -19.01
N ASP A 134 5.65 20.13 -19.94
CA ASP A 134 4.85 20.70 -21.03
C ASP A 134 3.41 21.01 -20.62
N ALA A 135 3.01 20.73 -19.37
CA ALA A 135 1.70 21.09 -18.85
C ALA A 135 1.63 22.61 -18.86
N THR A 136 1.06 23.14 -19.95
CA THR A 136 0.84 24.55 -20.18
C THR A 136 0.31 25.12 -18.88
N ARG A 137 1.03 26.11 -18.33
CA ARG A 137 0.66 26.85 -17.13
C ARG A 137 -0.62 27.64 -17.40
N LEU A 138 -1.72 26.94 -17.66
CA LEU A 138 -3.08 27.45 -17.78
C LEU A 138 -3.48 27.90 -16.38
N GLY A 139 -2.85 28.95 -15.87
CA GLY A 139 -3.12 29.48 -14.54
C GLY A 139 -4.63 29.73 -14.38
N GLY A 140 -5.13 29.49 -13.17
CA GLY A 140 -6.56 29.61 -12.85
C GLY A 140 -7.25 28.25 -12.68
N GLU A 141 -8.52 28.30 -12.29
CA GLU A 141 -9.29 27.12 -11.84
C GLU A 141 -9.36 26.00 -12.89
N VAL A 142 -9.35 26.35 -14.18
CA VAL A 142 -9.42 25.38 -15.29
C VAL A 142 -8.12 24.58 -15.42
N GLY A 143 -6.94 25.21 -15.32
CA GLY A 143 -5.68 24.46 -15.38
C GLY A 143 -5.38 23.69 -14.11
N ASP A 144 -5.83 24.17 -12.95
CA ASP A 144 -5.78 23.41 -11.70
C ASP A 144 -6.61 22.12 -11.81
N ALA A 145 -7.79 22.19 -12.44
CA ALA A 145 -8.63 21.02 -12.68
C ALA A 145 -8.00 20.04 -13.70
N ILE A 146 -7.38 20.53 -14.77
CA ILE A 146 -6.70 19.70 -15.78
C ILE A 146 -5.48 19.01 -15.18
N ASN A 147 -4.67 19.73 -14.39
CA ASN A 147 -3.53 19.15 -13.70
C ASN A 147 -3.98 18.09 -12.67
N ALA A 148 -5.00 18.40 -11.87
CA ALA A 148 -5.58 17.44 -10.94
C ALA A 148 -6.10 16.18 -11.65
N SER A 149 -6.72 16.32 -12.82
CA SER A 149 -7.20 15.23 -13.68
C SER A 149 -6.06 14.31 -14.15
N GLY A 150 -4.93 14.88 -14.60
CA GLY A 150 -3.73 14.10 -14.98
C GLY A 150 -3.13 13.32 -13.80
N LEU A 151 -3.15 13.92 -12.61
CA LEU A 151 -2.61 13.31 -11.39
C LEU A 151 -3.47 12.19 -10.82
N VAL A 152 -4.74 12.06 -11.24
CA VAL A 152 -5.64 11.00 -10.75
C VAL A 152 -5.05 9.60 -10.97
N HIS A 153 -4.34 9.40 -12.08
CA HIS A 153 -3.75 8.10 -12.43
C HIS A 153 -2.27 7.97 -12.04
N ALA A 154 -1.62 9.09 -11.73
CA ALA A 154 -0.26 9.08 -11.22
C ALA A 154 -0.19 8.38 -9.86
N ARG A 155 0.89 7.64 -9.62
CA ARG A 155 1.11 6.91 -8.38
C ARG A 155 2.52 7.15 -7.90
N VAL A 156 2.66 7.37 -6.60
CA VAL A 156 3.94 7.53 -5.92
C VAL A 156 3.94 6.78 -4.59
N TYR A 157 5.14 6.59 -4.01
CA TYR A 157 5.26 5.94 -2.70
C TYR A 157 5.31 6.94 -1.56
N TYR A 158 4.75 6.51 -0.44
CA TYR A 158 4.87 7.17 0.85
C TYR A 158 5.37 6.18 1.90
N GLU A 159 6.25 6.64 2.76
CA GLU A 159 6.77 5.93 3.92
C GLU A 159 5.93 6.32 5.15
N LEU A 160 5.19 5.38 5.71
CA LEU A 160 4.47 5.54 6.96
C LEU A 160 5.40 5.24 8.14
N ASN A 161 5.56 6.23 9.01
CA ASN A 161 6.23 6.05 10.29
C ASN A 161 5.27 5.33 11.26
N PRO A 162 5.60 4.13 11.75
CA PRO A 162 4.74 3.33 12.61
C PRO A 162 4.53 3.92 14.02
N GLU A 163 5.41 4.81 14.47
CA GLU A 163 5.33 5.43 15.79
C GLU A 163 4.41 6.66 15.78
N THR A 164 4.52 7.47 14.73
CA THR A 164 3.77 8.75 14.64
C THR A 164 2.48 8.63 13.82
N GLY A 165 2.35 7.60 13.00
CA GLY A 165 1.24 7.45 12.05
C GLY A 165 1.23 8.47 10.91
N LYS A 166 2.31 9.26 10.76
CA LYS A 166 2.48 10.21 9.66
C LYS A 166 3.23 9.56 8.52
N SER A 167 2.84 9.93 7.30
CA SER A 167 3.49 9.49 6.07
C SER A 167 4.39 10.58 5.52
N GLU A 168 5.53 10.20 4.96
CA GLU A 168 6.45 11.07 4.22
C GLU A 168 6.55 10.61 2.76
N PHE A 169 6.72 11.55 1.84
CA PHE A 169 6.84 11.24 0.42
C PHE A 169 8.21 10.59 0.12
N VAL A 170 8.20 9.48 -0.62
CA VAL A 170 9.42 8.79 -1.06
C VAL A 170 9.77 9.25 -2.47
N GLY A 171 10.36 10.44 -2.55
CA GLY A 171 10.97 10.96 -3.77
C GLY A 171 12.42 10.53 -3.93
N ARG A 172 13.13 11.11 -4.91
CA ARG A 172 14.52 10.77 -5.23
C ARG A 172 15.44 10.85 -4.02
N GLU A 173 15.44 11.97 -3.30
CA GLU A 173 16.33 12.19 -2.15
C GLU A 173 16.15 11.10 -1.09
N ARG A 174 14.89 10.79 -0.76
CA ARG A 174 14.58 9.75 0.24
C ARG A 174 14.98 8.37 -0.25
N MET A 175 14.75 8.07 -1.52
CA MET A 175 15.15 6.78 -2.11
C MET A 175 16.68 6.61 -2.11
N MET A 176 17.44 7.65 -2.44
CA MET A 176 18.91 7.64 -2.37
C MET A 176 19.41 7.33 -0.95
N GLN A 177 18.80 7.94 0.07
CA GLN A 177 19.12 7.64 1.47
C GLN A 177 18.87 6.17 1.83
N LEU A 178 17.77 5.58 1.34
CA LEU A 178 17.45 4.16 1.57
C LEU A 178 18.47 3.22 0.87
N LEU A 179 19.02 3.66 -0.26
CA LEU A 179 19.98 2.90 -1.05
C LEU A 179 21.45 3.14 -0.65
N ALA A 180 21.74 4.02 0.31
CA ALA A 180 23.11 4.37 0.68
C ALA A 180 23.97 3.17 1.11
N GLY A 181 23.35 2.14 1.71
CA GLY A 181 24.02 0.88 2.06
C GLY A 181 24.14 -0.14 0.92
N TYR A 182 23.66 0.19 -0.29
CA TYR A 182 23.55 -0.71 -1.44
C TYR A 182 24.12 -0.06 -2.72
N PRO A 183 25.46 0.02 -2.86
CA PRO A 183 26.11 0.82 -3.90
C PRO A 183 25.66 0.50 -5.33
N THR A 184 25.41 -0.78 -5.64
CA THR A 184 24.93 -1.22 -6.96
C THR A 184 23.54 -0.66 -7.27
N LEU A 185 22.59 -0.77 -6.32
CA LEU A 185 21.24 -0.25 -6.50
C LEU A 185 21.23 1.28 -6.51
N HIS A 186 22.09 1.90 -5.70
CA HIS A 186 22.26 3.35 -5.66
C HIS A 186 22.69 3.90 -7.02
N ALA A 187 23.76 3.35 -7.61
CA ALA A 187 24.27 3.76 -8.92
C ALA A 187 23.29 3.47 -10.08
N GLU A 188 22.44 2.44 -9.94
CA GLU A 188 21.37 2.17 -10.91
C GLU A 188 20.26 3.24 -10.79
N PHE A 189 19.82 3.55 -9.58
CA PHE A 189 18.78 4.53 -9.33
C PHE A 189 19.20 5.96 -9.70
N GLU A 190 20.48 6.32 -9.57
CA GLU A 190 21.01 7.61 -10.02
C GLU A 190 20.71 7.92 -11.50
N LYS A 191 20.61 6.87 -12.34
CA LYS A 191 20.33 7.00 -13.77
C LYS A 191 18.84 7.17 -14.08
N GLU A 192 17.97 6.86 -13.12
CA GLU A 192 16.53 7.02 -13.27
C GLU A 192 16.16 8.50 -13.30
N THR A 193 15.21 8.87 -14.16
CA THR A 193 14.71 10.25 -14.28
C THR A 193 13.32 10.42 -13.65
N SER A 194 12.61 9.33 -13.36
CA SER A 194 11.23 9.34 -12.86
C SER A 194 11.14 8.93 -11.39
N GLU A 195 10.27 9.61 -10.63
CA GLU A 195 9.92 9.27 -9.24
C GLU A 195 8.57 8.54 -9.13
N SER A 196 8.11 7.95 -10.24
CA SER A 196 6.85 7.21 -10.27
C SER A 196 6.91 5.98 -9.37
N ALA A 197 5.74 5.49 -8.97
CA ALA A 197 5.63 4.24 -8.21
C ALA A 197 6.19 3.04 -8.97
N GLU A 198 6.27 3.06 -10.30
CA GLU A 198 6.90 1.98 -11.04
C GLU A 198 8.40 1.90 -10.74
N VAL A 199 9.09 3.05 -10.86
CA VAL A 199 10.52 3.18 -10.61
C VAL A 199 10.82 2.97 -9.13
N ILE A 200 10.26 3.78 -8.24
CA ILE A 200 10.52 3.68 -6.79
C ILE A 200 10.14 2.28 -6.27
N GLY A 201 9.03 1.72 -6.75
CA GLY A 201 8.58 0.40 -6.36
C GLY A 201 9.50 -0.74 -6.82
N LYS A 202 10.25 -0.58 -7.92
CA LYS A 202 11.30 -1.53 -8.34
C LYS A 202 12.39 -1.62 -7.27
N TYR A 203 12.92 -0.49 -6.82
CA TYR A 203 14.00 -0.47 -5.84
C TYR A 203 13.56 -0.88 -4.43
N LEU A 204 12.36 -0.46 -3.98
CA LEU A 204 11.80 -0.94 -2.70
C LEU A 204 11.64 -2.47 -2.67
N ARG A 205 11.22 -3.07 -3.78
CA ARG A 205 11.13 -4.55 -3.89
C ARG A 205 12.50 -5.21 -3.92
N ALA A 206 13.50 -4.58 -4.56
CA ALA A 206 14.87 -5.08 -4.58
C ALA A 206 15.52 -5.06 -3.18
N LEU A 207 15.13 -4.11 -2.31
CA LEU A 207 15.57 -4.05 -0.92
C LEU A 207 14.93 -5.12 -0.02
N ARG A 208 13.74 -5.63 -0.37
CA ARG A 208 12.98 -6.57 0.46
C ARG A 208 13.75 -7.82 0.91
N PRO A 209 14.52 -8.51 0.06
CA PRO A 209 15.34 -9.65 0.50
C PRO A 209 16.61 -9.23 1.26
N LEU A 210 17.04 -7.98 1.14
CA LEU A 210 18.29 -7.47 1.70
C LEU A 210 18.11 -6.92 3.12
N ILE A 211 16.89 -6.43 3.42
CA ILE A 211 16.53 -5.88 4.72
C ILE A 211 15.73 -6.92 5.50
N THR A 212 16.24 -7.34 6.65
CA THR A 212 15.52 -8.24 7.54
C THR A 212 14.31 -7.52 8.11
N ASN A 213 13.11 -8.06 7.84
CA ASN A 213 11.90 -7.63 8.53
C ASN A 213 11.87 -8.40 9.85
N HIS A 214 12.28 -7.74 10.93
CA HIS A 214 12.09 -8.24 12.29
C HIS A 214 10.61 -8.14 12.70
#